data_AF-A0A353TXB0-F1
#
_entry.id   AF-A0A353TXB0-F1
#
_cell.length_a   1.000
_cell.length_b   1.000
_cell.length_c   1.000
_cell.angle_alpha   90.00
_cell.angle_beta   90.00
_cell.angle_gamma   90.00
#
_symmetry.space_group_name_H-M   'P 1'
#
loop_
_entity.id
_entity.type
_entity.pdbx_description
1 polymer ?
#
loop_
_entity_poly.entity_id
_entity_poly.type
_entity_poly.pdbx_seq_one_letter_code
_entity_poly.pdbx_strand_id
1 'polypeptide(L)'
;HAAFKNGELAFGSNGGMVVFNPSGLLPNVASGRIFIQDITVSGRSVRDGFIPDLHLPVDSLNRLKLRHFHSTLSIEMVPLGAVYSPRFSWKLEGFDEDWHQPEA
;
A
#
# COMPACT_ATOMS: atom_id res chain seq x y z
N HIS A 1 23.99 -22.46 -2.29
CA HIS A 1 23.91 -21.81 -3.61
C HIS A 1 25.17 -22.15 -4.37
N ALA A 2 25.11 -22.19 -5.70
CA ALA A 2 26.28 -22.38 -6.56
C ALA A 2 26.34 -21.23 -7.58
N ALA A 3 27.55 -20.85 -7.99
CA ALA A 3 27.77 -19.85 -9.03
C ALA A 3 28.38 -20.53 -10.25
N PHE A 4 27.79 -20.29 -11.43
CA PHE A 4 28.29 -20.81 -12.70
C PHE A 4 29.36 -19.86 -13.29
N LYS A 5 30.21 -20.40 -14.18
CA LYS A 5 31.28 -19.62 -14.83
C LYS A 5 30.76 -18.45 -15.68
N ASN A 6 29.50 -18.52 -16.13
CA ASN A 6 28.83 -17.47 -16.90
C ASN A 6 28.20 -16.38 -16.01
N GLY A 7 28.34 -16.45 -14.68
CA GLY A 7 27.82 -15.45 -13.73
C GLY A 7 26.41 -15.73 -13.23
N GLU A 8 25.75 -16.81 -13.65
CA GLU A 8 24.46 -17.22 -13.13
C GLU A 8 24.56 -17.82 -11.72
N LEU A 9 23.51 -17.62 -10.91
CA LEU A 9 23.38 -18.17 -9.57
C LEU A 9 22.34 -19.27 -9.53
N ALA A 10 22.64 -20.38 -8.84
CA ALA A 10 21.76 -21.50 -8.62
C ALA A 10 21.41 -21.69 -7.14
N PHE A 11 20.12 -21.86 -6.86
CA PHE A 11 19.56 -22.12 -5.53
C PHE A 11 18.71 -23.39 -5.56
N GLY A 12 19.02 -24.34 -4.67
CA GLY A 12 18.18 -25.53 -4.46
C GLY A 12 16.97 -25.20 -3.59
N SER A 13 15.84 -25.81 -3.90
CA SER A 13 14.58 -25.73 -3.16
C SER A 13 13.94 -27.12 -3.04
N ASN A 14 12.86 -27.24 -2.26
CA ASN A 14 12.05 -28.45 -2.20
C ASN A 14 11.32 -28.76 -3.54
N GLY A 15 11.26 -27.79 -4.46
CA GLY A 15 10.71 -27.95 -5.80
C GLY A 15 11.77 -28.16 -6.90
N GLY A 16 13.04 -28.33 -6.55
CA GLY A 16 14.14 -28.52 -7.51
C GLY A 16 15.21 -27.43 -7.42
N MET A 17 15.54 -26.81 -8.54
CA MET A 17 16.61 -25.80 -8.61
C MET A 17 16.16 -24.58 -9.40
N VAL A 18 16.41 -23.39 -8.85
CA VAL A 18 16.20 -22.09 -9.50
C VAL A 18 17.55 -21.55 -9.95
N VAL A 19 17.66 -21.14 -11.22
CA VAL A 19 18.87 -20.53 -11.79
C VAL A 19 18.51 -19.17 -12.40
N PHE A 20 19.25 -18.12 -12.07
CA PHE A 20 19.04 -16.78 -12.66
C PHE A 20 20.35 -15.97 -12.75
N ASN A 21 20.39 -15.00 -13.67
CA ASN A 21 21.49 -14.05 -13.79
C ASN A 21 21.21 -12.80 -12.91
N PRO A 22 21.98 -12.54 -11.84
CA PRO A 22 21.73 -11.40 -10.95
C PRO A 22 21.94 -10.05 -11.65
N SER A 23 22.86 -9.96 -12.62
CA SER A 23 23.16 -8.73 -13.35
C SER A 23 22.06 -8.32 -14.33
N GLY A 24 21.18 -9.27 -14.71
CA GLY A 24 20.03 -9.03 -15.58
C GLY A 24 18.77 -8.58 -14.84
N LEU A 25 18.82 -8.48 -13.51
CA LEU A 25 17.68 -8.02 -12.72
C LEU A 25 17.51 -6.52 -12.92
N LEU A 26 16.40 -6.14 -13.55
CA LEU A 26 16.01 -4.75 -13.68
C LEU A 26 15.31 -4.31 -12.39
N PRO A 27 15.64 -3.13 -11.83
CA PRO A 27 14.87 -2.58 -10.73
C PRO A 27 13.42 -2.42 -11.17
N ASN A 28 12.51 -2.99 -10.39
CA ASN A 28 11.09 -2.82 -10.67
C ASN A 28 10.68 -1.41 -10.25
N VAL A 29 10.36 -0.57 -11.23
CA VAL A 29 9.81 0.76 -10.95
C VAL A 29 8.38 0.57 -10.47
N ALA A 30 8.09 1.02 -9.24
CA ALA A 30 6.73 1.03 -8.73
C ALA A 30 5.84 1.89 -9.64
N SER A 31 5.06 1.24 -10.50
CA SER A 31 4.14 1.90 -11.44
C SER A 31 2.72 2.04 -10.89
N GLY A 32 2.51 1.65 -9.63
CA GLY A 32 1.19 1.65 -9.01
C GLY A 32 0.83 3.00 -8.38
N ARG A 33 -0.46 3.16 -8.07
CA ARG A 33 -0.97 4.26 -7.24
C ARG A 33 -1.70 3.70 -6.03
N ILE A 34 -1.73 4.49 -4.96
CA ILE A 34 -2.64 4.23 -3.84
C ILE A 34 -4.05 4.65 -4.28
N PHE A 35 -5.03 3.81 -3.97
CA PHE A 35 -6.44 4.12 -4.13
C PHE A 35 -7.13 4.03 -2.77
N ILE A 36 -7.78 5.11 -2.36
CA ILE A 36 -8.55 5.12 -1.10
C ILE A 36 -9.90 4.46 -1.39
N GLN A 37 -10.03 3.21 -0.96
CA GLN A 37 -11.23 2.43 -1.19
C GLN A 37 -12.38 2.94 -0.33
N ASP A 38 -12.11 3.16 0.95
CA ASP A 38 -13.11 3.70 1.86
C ASP A 38 -12.51 4.50 3.01
N ILE A 39 -13.35 5.35 3.60
CA ILE A 39 -13.06 6.03 4.86
C ILE A 39 -14.26 5.76 5.77
N THR A 40 -13.97 5.28 6.97
CA THR A 40 -14.99 4.93 7.97
C THR A 40 -14.82 5.83 9.18
N VAL A 41 -15.91 6.45 9.62
CA VAL A 41 -15.95 7.30 10.82
C VAL A 41 -16.97 6.73 11.78
N SER A 42 -16.57 6.48 13.04
CA SER A 42 -17.46 5.89 14.05
C SER A 42 -18.14 4.59 13.58
N GLY A 43 -17.41 3.78 12.80
CA GLY A 43 -17.87 2.49 12.28
C GLY A 43 -18.81 2.56 11.07
N ARG A 44 -19.02 3.74 10.47
CA ARG A 44 -19.86 3.91 9.28
C ARG A 44 -19.06 4.51 8.13
N SER A 45 -19.27 4.00 6.92
CA SER A 45 -18.62 4.54 5.73
C SER A 45 -19.03 6.00 5.51
N VAL A 46 -18.10 6.83 5.05
CA VAL A 46 -18.43 8.22 4.69
C VAL A 46 -19.43 8.31 3.53
N ARG A 47 -19.58 7.21 2.78
CA ARG A 47 -20.55 7.04 1.69
C ARG A 47 -21.98 6.91 2.19
N ASP A 48 -22.19 6.48 3.45
CA ASP A 48 -23.50 6.19 4.03
C ASP A 48 -24.21 7.47 4.56
N GLY A 49 -24.11 8.56 3.81
CA GLY A 49 -24.71 9.85 4.16
C GLY A 49 -24.01 10.60 5.28
N PHE A 50 -22.77 10.22 5.64
CA PHE A 50 -21.95 10.97 6.60
C PHE A 50 -21.59 12.37 6.08
N ILE A 51 -21.26 12.44 4.79
CA ILE A 51 -21.10 13.69 4.05
C ILE A 51 -22.39 13.87 3.24
N PRO A 52 -23.23 14.88 3.56
CA PRO A 52 -24.36 15.23 2.71
C PRO A 52 -23.84 15.51 1.30
N ASP A 53 -24.50 14.94 0.28
CA ASP A 53 -24.19 15.21 -1.13
C ASP A 53 -22.75 14.86 -1.54
N LEU A 54 -22.25 13.71 -1.06
CA LEU A 54 -20.99 13.15 -1.57
C LEU A 54 -21.15 12.70 -3.04
N HIS A 55 -20.92 13.64 -3.96
CA HIS A 55 -21.03 13.42 -5.41
C HIS A 55 -19.73 12.89 -6.04
N LEU A 56 -18.65 12.78 -5.27
CA LEU A 56 -17.33 12.38 -5.75
C LEU A 56 -16.92 11.03 -5.13
N PRO A 57 -16.10 10.22 -5.82
CA PRO A 57 -15.50 9.03 -5.24
C PRO A 57 -14.69 9.38 -3.98
N VAL A 58 -14.65 8.48 -2.99
CA VAL A 58 -13.86 8.66 -1.76
C VAL A 58 -12.38 8.91 -2.06
N ASP A 59 -11.82 8.23 -3.05
CA ASP A 59 -10.45 8.44 -3.56
C ASP A 59 -10.17 9.87 -4.08
N SER A 60 -11.21 10.65 -4.39
CA SER A 60 -11.09 12.05 -4.82
C SER A 60 -11.33 13.06 -3.69
N LEU A 61 -11.58 12.59 -2.46
CA LEU A 61 -11.78 13.47 -1.31
C LEU A 61 -10.46 14.06 -0.82
N ASN A 62 -10.33 15.38 -0.94
CA ASN A 62 -9.15 16.12 -0.47
C ASN A 62 -9.29 16.66 0.97
N ARG A 63 -10.49 16.66 1.53
CA ARG A 63 -10.76 17.20 2.87
C ARG A 63 -11.96 16.53 3.50
N LEU A 64 -11.79 16.07 4.74
CA LEU A 64 -12.86 15.58 5.60
C LEU A 64 -12.92 16.43 6.86
N LYS A 65 -14.12 16.92 7.23
CA LYS A 65 -14.33 17.67 8.48
C LYS A 65 -15.08 16.78 9.46
N LEU A 66 -14.44 16.48 10.59
CA LEU A 66 -15.02 15.69 11.67
C LEU A 66 -15.62 16.60 12.74
N ARG A 67 -16.67 16.12 13.43
CA ARG A 67 -17.23 16.78 14.61
C ARG A 67 -16.59 16.19 15.86
N HIS A 68 -16.67 16.88 16.99
CA HIS A 68 -16.03 16.47 18.24
C HIS A 68 -16.41 15.06 18.73
N PHE A 69 -17.62 14.57 18.38
CA PHE A 69 -18.09 13.24 18.77
C PHE A 69 -17.69 12.12 17.80
N HIS A 70 -17.09 12.46 16.66
CA HIS A 70 -16.52 11.49 15.72
C HIS A 70 -15.12 11.09 16.20
N SER A 71 -15.05 10.12 17.10
CA SER A 71 -13.83 9.77 17.83
C SER A 71 -12.94 8.73 17.15
N THR A 72 -13.43 8.05 16.12
CA THR A 72 -12.67 7.01 15.40
C THR A 72 -12.68 7.26 13.91
N LEU A 73 -11.51 7.07 13.30
CA LEU A 73 -11.27 7.22 11.87
C LEU A 73 -10.48 5.98 11.39
N SER A 74 -10.97 5.34 10.34
CA SER A 74 -10.28 4.26 9.64
C SER A 74 -10.23 4.58 8.15
N ILE A 75 -9.08 4.35 7.51
CA ILE A 75 -8.87 4.57 6.08
C ILE A 75 -8.46 3.25 5.45
N GLU A 76 -9.21 2.78 4.45
CA GLU A 76 -8.92 1.57 3.70
C GLU A 76 -8.26 1.92 2.36
N MET A 77 -7.09 1.33 2.11
CA MET A 77 -6.22 1.66 0.98
C MET A 77 -5.87 0.40 0.20
N VAL A 78 -5.91 0.49 -1.13
CA VAL A 78 -5.49 -0.59 -2.02
C VAL A 78 -4.45 -0.12 -3.03
N PRO A 79 -3.46 -0.95 -3.37
CA PRO A 79 -2.46 -0.62 -4.38
C PRO A 79 -2.99 -1.02 -5.76
N LEU A 80 -3.23 -0.06 -6.64
CA LEU A 80 -3.63 -0.33 -8.03
C LEU A 80 -2.41 -0.30 -8.94
N GLY A 81 -2.23 -1.35 -9.75
CA GLY A 81 -1.12 -1.44 -10.71
C GLY A 81 0.25 -1.75 -10.08
N ALA A 82 0.29 -2.14 -8.81
CA ALA A 82 1.51 -2.63 -8.17
C ALA A 82 1.72 -4.12 -8.50
N VAL A 83 2.91 -4.47 -9.00
CA VAL A 83 3.17 -5.81 -9.54
C VAL A 83 3.69 -6.78 -8.47
N TYR A 84 4.34 -6.29 -7.41
CA TYR A 84 4.94 -7.15 -6.37
C TYR A 84 4.82 -6.56 -4.97
N SER A 85 4.28 -7.35 -4.04
CA SER A 85 4.22 -7.15 -2.58
C SER A 85 4.29 -5.67 -2.14
N PRO A 86 3.25 -4.88 -2.47
CA PRO A 86 3.23 -3.46 -2.13
C PRO A 86 3.23 -3.30 -0.62
N ARG A 87 4.09 -2.40 -0.16
CA ARG A 87 4.23 -2.03 1.24
C ARG A 87 3.84 -0.56 1.39
N PHE A 88 3.07 -0.25 2.42
CA PHE A 88 2.59 1.11 2.70
C PHE A 88 3.26 1.67 3.93
N SER A 89 3.76 2.89 3.81
CA SER A 89 4.09 3.73 4.95
C SER A 89 3.07 4.86 5.03
N TRP A 90 2.71 5.29 6.23
CA TRP A 90 1.75 6.39 6.43
C TRP A 90 2.12 7.24 7.64
N LYS A 91 1.63 8.48 7.66
CA LYS A 91 1.82 9.43 8.75
C LYS A 91 0.63 10.37 8.83
N LEU A 92 0.09 10.59 10.02
CA LEU A 92 -0.89 11.64 10.28
C LEU A 92 -0.16 12.90 10.76
N GLU A 93 0.09 13.83 9.84
CA GLU A 93 0.78 15.08 10.15
C GLU A 93 0.06 15.88 11.25
N GLY A 94 0.83 16.35 12.23
CA GLY A 94 0.32 17.04 13.41
C GLY A 94 -0.16 16.13 14.55
N PHE A 95 -0.16 14.81 14.35
CA PHE A 95 -0.41 13.83 15.41
C PHE A 95 0.77 12.88 15.59
N ASP A 96 1.25 12.25 14.52
CA ASP A 96 2.40 11.33 14.56
C ASP A 96 3.72 12.10 14.49
N GLU A 97 4.69 11.70 15.32
CA GLU A 97 6.06 12.24 15.27
C GLU A 97 6.78 11.79 14.00
N ASP A 98 6.65 10.51 13.64
CA ASP A 98 7.37 9.86 12.54
C ASP A 98 6.46 9.00 11.65
N TRP A 99 7.02 8.52 10.53
CA TRP A 99 6.34 7.62 9.61
C TRP A 99 6.15 6.23 10.21
N HIS A 100 4.91 5.72 10.16
CA HIS A 100 4.62 4.31 10.37
C HIS A 100 5.16 3.52 9.18
N GLN A 101 6.04 2.57 9.46
CA GLN A 101 6.66 1.73 8.44
C GLN A 101 5.85 0.46 8.21
N PRO A 102 5.88 -0.10 6.99
CA PRO A 102 5.33 -1.42 6.74
C PRO A 102 6.04 -2.45 7.61
N GLU A 103 5.28 -3.32 8.28
CA GLU A 103 5.85 -4.43 9.03
C GLU A 103 6.63 -5.36 8.09
N ALA A 104 7.74 -5.92 8.59
CA ALA A 104 8.73 -6.68 7.84
C ALA A 104 8.19 -8.00 7.28
#